data_AF-A0A2G6TA90-F1
#
_entry.id   AF-A0A2G6TA90-F1
#
_cell.length_a   1.000
_cell.length_b   1.000
_cell.length_c   1.000
_cell.angle_alpha   90.00
_cell.angle_beta   90.00
_cell.angle_gamma   90.00
#
_symmetry.space_group_name_H-M   'P 1'
#
loop_
_entity.id
_entity.type
_entity.pdbx_description
1 polymer ?
#
loop_
_entity_poly.entity_id
_entity_poly.type
_entity_poly.pdbx_seq_one_letter_code
_entity_poly.pdbx_strand_id
1 'polypeptide(L)'
;MKKLMVMLVISGLIMSCNNKKSENKITTPIDTTSSIVEETRSIVPESESLGEAKIYEGVLPCADCSGIQTVLKIYQGDGTMESHKFELTSTYQGKEPGNVFVQKGNFNTEKGVGKDQNGTIYVLNYDKPEGEQIFYGLTSAEPNKIFLLDKERQIIKSKLNYTLTLKN
;
A
#
# COMPACT_ATOMS: atom_id res chain seq x y z
N MET A 1 -1.55 54.49 0.14
CA MET A 1 -1.37 55.49 1.22
C MET A 1 -2.30 55.15 2.39
N LYS A 2 -1.76 55.22 3.61
CA LYS A 2 -2.41 55.27 4.94
C LYS A 2 -3.33 54.09 5.33
N LYS A 3 -2.90 53.17 6.21
CA LYS A 3 -2.61 53.26 7.66
C LYS A 3 -3.86 53.43 8.54
N LEU A 4 -4.18 52.40 9.32
CA LEU A 4 -4.39 52.40 10.79
C LEU A 4 -4.88 50.97 11.14
N MET A 5 -4.11 50.04 11.73
CA MET A 5 -3.45 50.03 13.05
C MET A 5 -4.40 50.37 14.20
N VAL A 6 -4.90 49.35 14.91
CA VAL A 6 -4.93 49.32 16.38
C VAL A 6 -4.59 47.91 16.85
N MET A 7 -3.42 47.81 17.48
CA MET A 7 -2.99 46.73 18.36
C MET A 7 -3.73 46.85 19.69
N LEU A 8 -4.19 45.74 20.25
CA LEU A 8 -4.25 45.60 21.71
C LEU A 8 -3.55 44.30 22.12
N VAL A 9 -2.38 44.49 22.70
CA VAL A 9 -1.55 43.48 23.36
C VAL A 9 -2.10 43.26 24.76
N ILE A 10 -2.39 42.00 25.11
CA ILE A 10 -2.36 41.57 26.52
C ILE A 10 -1.50 40.30 26.59
N SER A 11 -0.37 40.46 27.27
CA SER A 11 0.60 39.44 27.63
C SER A 11 0.24 38.83 29.01
N GLY A 12 0.62 37.57 29.23
CA GLY A 12 0.61 36.89 30.53
C GLY A 12 0.18 35.43 30.41
N LEU A 13 1.11 34.50 30.12
CA LEU A 13 1.78 33.62 31.09
C LEU A 13 0.81 32.74 31.90
N ILE A 14 0.79 31.41 31.67
CA ILE A 14 1.52 30.43 32.48
C ILE A 14 1.33 28.98 31.98
N MET A 15 2.39 28.22 32.21
CA MET A 15 2.62 26.79 32.05
C MET A 15 1.48 25.88 32.57
N SER A 16 1.16 24.81 31.83
CA SER A 16 0.89 23.50 32.42
C SER A 16 1.14 22.38 31.40
N CYS A 17 2.38 21.88 31.38
CA CYS A 17 2.65 20.51 30.97
C CYS A 17 2.39 19.63 32.19
N ASN A 18 1.34 18.81 32.16
CA ASN A 18 1.21 17.69 33.06
C ASN A 18 0.48 16.54 32.37
N ASN A 19 1.22 15.60 31.79
CA ASN A 19 0.81 14.21 31.90
C ASN A 19 2.03 13.33 32.15
N LYS A 20 1.80 12.43 33.09
CA LYS A 20 2.75 11.73 33.93
C LYS A 20 3.46 10.65 33.12
N LYS A 21 4.79 10.67 33.14
CA LYS A 21 5.63 9.52 32.77
C LYS A 21 5.35 8.39 33.76
N SER A 22 4.96 7.22 33.28
CA SER A 22 5.17 5.97 34.02
C SER A 22 6.22 5.18 33.24
N GLU A 23 7.46 5.37 33.64
CA GLU A 23 8.46 4.31 33.54
C GLU A 23 8.14 3.32 34.67
N ASN A 24 7.94 2.06 34.33
CA ASN A 24 8.23 0.99 35.27
C ASN A 24 9.41 0.21 34.69
N LYS A 25 10.58 0.38 35.31
CA LYS A 25 11.84 -0.24 34.92
C LYS A 25 12.16 -1.33 35.95
N ILE A 26 12.22 -2.57 35.44
CA ILE A 26 13.07 -3.69 35.90
C ILE A 26 12.63 -4.30 37.25
N THR A 27 12.48 -5.62 37.36
CA THR A 27 13.60 -6.50 37.70
C THR A 27 13.24 -7.97 37.47
N THR A 28 13.97 -8.63 36.56
CA THR A 28 14.28 -10.07 36.59
C THR A 28 15.11 -10.37 37.84
N PRO A 29 14.81 -11.44 38.57
CA PRO A 29 15.55 -12.68 38.33
C PRO A 29 14.63 -13.90 38.41
N ILE A 30 14.90 -14.95 37.64
CA ILE A 30 14.85 -16.34 38.11
C ILE A 30 15.69 -17.14 37.11
N ASP A 31 16.70 -17.80 37.66
CA ASP A 31 17.60 -18.71 37.01
C ASP A 31 17.00 -20.13 37.05
N THR A 32 17.39 -20.95 36.07
CA THR A 32 17.52 -22.42 36.17
C THR A 32 16.27 -23.32 35.92
N THR A 33 16.17 -23.79 34.66
CA THR A 33 16.13 -25.21 34.25
C THR A 33 14.82 -25.94 33.88
N SER A 34 14.85 -26.46 32.64
CA SER A 34 14.21 -27.66 32.06
C SER A 34 12.74 -27.66 31.66
N SER A 35 12.57 -27.65 30.33
CA SER A 35 11.81 -28.65 29.56
C SER A 35 10.38 -28.96 30.00
N ILE A 36 9.43 -28.29 29.37
CA ILE A 36 8.23 -28.95 28.85
C ILE A 36 7.80 -28.22 27.57
N VAL A 37 7.87 -28.99 26.49
CA VAL A 37 7.26 -28.71 25.20
C VAL A 37 5.75 -28.61 25.38
N GLU A 38 5.19 -27.43 25.13
CA GLU A 38 3.76 -27.31 24.86
C GLU A 38 3.55 -26.24 23.79
N GLU A 39 3.60 -26.74 22.56
CA GLU A 39 2.71 -26.39 21.45
C GLU A 39 2.20 -24.95 21.45
N THR A 40 3.09 -24.01 21.11
CA THR A 40 2.66 -22.73 20.56
C THR A 40 2.13 -23.00 19.15
N ARG A 41 0.88 -23.47 19.09
CA ARG A 41 0.06 -23.48 17.88
C ARG A 41 0.08 -22.05 17.35
N SER A 42 0.89 -21.83 16.32
CA SER A 42 0.82 -20.64 15.49
C SER A 42 -0.63 -20.44 15.13
N ILE A 43 -1.24 -19.40 15.66
CA ILE A 43 -2.41 -18.79 15.06
C ILE A 43 -1.87 -18.14 13.77
N VAL A 44 -1.67 -18.98 12.76
CA VAL A 44 -1.71 -18.53 11.37
C VAL A 44 -3.10 -17.96 11.25
N PRO A 45 -3.29 -16.65 10.99
CA PRO A 45 -4.61 -16.15 10.68
C PRO A 45 -5.09 -17.01 9.51
N GLU A 46 -6.23 -17.66 9.77
CA GLU A 46 -6.94 -18.53 8.86
C GLU A 46 -6.83 -17.95 7.46
N SER A 47 -6.26 -18.73 6.54
CA SER A 47 -6.24 -18.37 5.14
C SER A 47 -7.70 -18.29 4.71
N GLU A 48 -8.29 -17.10 4.83
CA GLU A 48 -9.50 -16.80 4.11
C GLU A 48 -9.20 -17.17 2.68
N SER A 49 -9.95 -18.14 2.17
CA SER A 49 -9.86 -18.60 0.80
C SER A 49 -10.34 -17.44 -0.08
N LEU A 50 -9.47 -16.46 -0.27
CA LEU A 50 -9.61 -15.46 -1.30
C LEU A 50 -9.77 -16.25 -2.59
N GLY A 51 -10.89 -16.08 -3.29
CA GLY A 51 -11.26 -16.87 -4.45
C GLY A 51 -10.23 -16.80 -5.59
N GLU A 52 -10.64 -17.22 -6.78
CA GLU A 52 -9.76 -17.16 -7.95
C GLU A 52 -9.25 -15.73 -8.20
N ALA A 53 -7.93 -15.61 -8.43
CA ALA A 53 -7.25 -14.32 -8.57
C ALA A 53 -6.83 -14.07 -10.01
N LYS A 54 -7.04 -12.84 -10.51
CA LYS A 54 -6.35 -12.37 -11.72
C LYS A 54 -4.93 -11.98 -11.34
N ILE A 55 -3.94 -12.56 -12.04
CA ILE A 55 -2.52 -12.32 -11.76
C ILE A 55 -1.92 -11.53 -12.92
N TYR A 56 -1.36 -10.36 -12.63
CA TYR A 56 -0.62 -9.55 -13.59
C TYR A 56 0.86 -9.53 -13.21
N GLU A 57 1.75 -9.69 -14.18
CA GLU A 57 3.20 -9.70 -13.96
C GLU A 57 3.96 -8.86 -14.99
N GLY A 58 5.10 -8.32 -14.57
CA GLY A 58 5.97 -7.53 -15.43
C GLY A 58 7.20 -7.01 -14.69
N VAL A 59 8.11 -6.36 -15.41
CA VAL A 59 9.28 -5.68 -14.83
C VAL A 59 9.09 -4.18 -15.00
N LEU A 60 8.82 -3.49 -13.89
CA LEU A 60 8.68 -2.05 -13.87
C LEU A 60 10.06 -1.36 -13.79
N PRO A 61 10.18 -0.11 -14.26
CA PRO A 61 11.44 0.60 -14.30
C PRO A 61 11.90 0.98 -12.89
N CYS A 62 13.20 0.94 -12.67
CA CYS A 62 13.82 1.24 -11.39
C CYS A 62 14.89 2.33 -11.59
N ALA A 63 14.95 3.30 -10.67
CA ALA A 63 15.88 4.41 -10.80
C ALA A 63 17.35 3.98 -10.58
N ASP A 64 17.57 3.04 -9.66
CA ASP A 64 18.90 2.65 -9.17
C ASP A 64 19.04 1.12 -9.07
N CYS A 65 18.27 0.39 -9.87
CA CYS A 65 18.36 -1.06 -10.00
C CYS A 65 17.98 -1.52 -11.41
N SER A 66 18.16 -2.80 -11.71
CA SER A 66 17.94 -3.30 -13.08
C SER A 66 16.46 -3.32 -13.47
N GLY A 67 15.58 -3.31 -12.48
CA GLY A 67 14.13 -3.36 -12.65
C GLY A 67 13.46 -3.85 -11.38
N ILE A 68 12.15 -3.66 -11.30
CA ILE A 68 11.31 -4.18 -10.22
C ILE A 68 10.46 -5.29 -10.83
N GLN A 69 10.76 -6.55 -10.54
CA GLN A 69 9.86 -7.64 -10.90
C GLN A 69 8.61 -7.48 -10.03
N THR A 70 7.48 -7.21 -10.67
CA THR A 70 6.22 -6.90 -10.03
C THR A 70 5.19 -7.97 -10.35
N VAL A 71 4.48 -8.44 -9.31
CA VAL A 71 3.35 -9.36 -9.42
C VAL A 71 2.18 -8.77 -8.66
N LEU A 72 1.09 -8.47 -9.35
CA LEU A 72 -0.17 -7.97 -8.78
C LEU A 72 -1.24 -9.04 -8.90
N LYS A 73 -1.73 -9.52 -7.76
CA LYS A 73 -2.88 -10.41 -7.68
C LYS A 73 -4.12 -9.62 -7.26
N ILE A 74 -5.19 -9.77 -8.02
CA ILE A 74 -6.50 -9.14 -7.78
C ILE A 74 -7.49 -10.24 -7.44
N TYR A 75 -8.01 -10.21 -6.21
CA TYR A 75 -9.02 -11.13 -5.70
C TYR A 75 -10.37 -10.41 -5.70
N GLN A 76 -11.22 -10.72 -6.69
CA GLN A 76 -12.59 -10.24 -6.69
C GLN A 76 -13.40 -11.11 -5.72
N GLY A 77 -13.95 -10.46 -4.69
CA GLY A 77 -14.81 -11.14 -3.73
C GLY A 77 -16.25 -11.28 -4.23
N ASP A 78 -17.19 -11.28 -3.30
CA ASP A 78 -18.64 -11.47 -3.52
C ASP A 78 -19.38 -10.30 -4.21
N GLY A 79 -18.64 -9.33 -4.76
CA GLY A 79 -19.20 -8.12 -5.38
C GLY A 79 -19.37 -6.93 -4.43
N THR A 80 -19.10 -7.09 -3.13
CA THR A 80 -19.00 -5.96 -2.21
C THR A 80 -17.58 -5.36 -2.23
N MET A 81 -17.45 -4.06 -1.97
CA MET A 81 -16.14 -3.39 -1.94
C MET A 81 -15.23 -3.95 -0.83
N GLU A 82 -15.80 -4.42 0.28
CA GLU A 82 -15.03 -4.91 1.42
C GLU A 82 -14.40 -6.29 1.16
N SER A 83 -14.99 -7.09 0.27
CA SER A 83 -14.48 -8.41 -0.09
C SER A 83 -13.37 -8.37 -1.15
N HIS A 84 -13.13 -7.21 -1.76
CA HIS A 84 -12.11 -7.02 -2.79
C HIS A 84 -10.72 -6.85 -2.17
N LYS A 85 -9.83 -7.83 -2.41
CA LYS A 85 -8.45 -7.84 -1.87
C LYS A 85 -7.39 -7.83 -2.97
N PHE A 86 -6.20 -7.34 -2.66
CA PHE A 86 -5.04 -7.46 -3.53
C PHE A 86 -3.80 -7.96 -2.77
N GLU A 87 -2.87 -8.52 -3.53
CA GLU A 87 -1.49 -8.77 -3.10
C GLU A 87 -0.53 -8.24 -4.17
N LEU A 88 0.35 -7.32 -3.80
CA LEU A 88 1.36 -6.72 -4.67
C LEU A 88 2.76 -7.12 -4.17
N THR A 89 3.48 -7.89 -4.98
CA THR A 89 4.87 -8.27 -4.73
C THR A 89 5.79 -7.48 -5.61
N SER A 90 6.85 -6.90 -5.03
CA SER A 90 7.89 -6.14 -5.71
C SER A 90 9.27 -6.68 -5.34
N THR A 91 10.00 -7.19 -6.32
CA THR A 91 11.37 -7.68 -6.16
C THR A 91 12.35 -6.76 -6.89
N TYR A 92 13.18 -6.06 -6.13
CA TYR A 92 14.17 -5.10 -6.65
C TYR A 92 15.42 -5.84 -7.13
N GLN A 93 15.58 -5.95 -8.45
CA GLN A 93 16.63 -6.77 -9.05
C GLN A 93 18.01 -6.13 -8.89
N GLY A 94 19.00 -6.92 -8.44
CA GLY A 94 20.38 -6.47 -8.23
C GLY A 94 20.61 -5.75 -6.91
N LYS A 95 19.63 -5.75 -5.99
CA LYS A 95 19.81 -5.34 -4.59
C LYS A 95 19.67 -6.58 -3.71
N GLU A 96 20.57 -6.78 -2.76
CA GLU A 96 20.50 -7.81 -1.71
C GLU A 96 21.31 -7.33 -0.50
N PRO A 97 20.96 -7.72 0.75
CA PRO A 97 19.80 -8.52 1.16
C PRO A 97 18.49 -7.70 1.28
N GLY A 98 17.33 -8.36 1.21
CA GLY A 98 16.02 -7.76 1.59
C GLY A 98 15.33 -6.98 0.47
N ASN A 99 15.38 -7.50 -0.75
CA ASN A 99 14.86 -6.85 -1.96
C ASN A 99 13.42 -7.22 -2.34
N VAL A 100 12.76 -8.09 -1.58
CA VAL A 100 11.38 -8.50 -1.83
C VAL A 100 10.46 -7.80 -0.83
N PHE A 101 9.44 -7.13 -1.36
CA PHE A 101 8.42 -6.45 -0.59
C PHE A 101 7.05 -6.96 -1.00
N VAL A 102 6.20 -7.28 -0.02
CA VAL A 102 4.83 -7.75 -0.25
C VAL A 102 3.88 -6.80 0.45
N GLN A 103 2.94 -6.24 -0.30
CA GLN A 103 1.85 -5.42 0.22
C GLN A 103 0.52 -6.13 -0.02
N LYS A 104 -0.33 -6.16 1.01
CA LYS A 104 -1.69 -6.70 0.94
C LYS A 104 -2.67 -5.65 1.44
N GLY A 105 -3.86 -5.61 0.85
CA GLY A 105 -4.89 -4.66 1.25
C GLY A 105 -6.19 -4.84 0.49
N ASN A 106 -7.05 -3.83 0.58
CA ASN A 106 -8.33 -3.78 -0.12
C ASN A 106 -8.18 -2.96 -1.41
N PHE A 107 -9.08 -3.16 -2.37
CA PHE A 107 -9.16 -2.27 -3.52
C PHE A 107 -10.60 -1.90 -3.85
N ASN A 108 -10.77 -0.75 -4.49
CA ASN A 108 -12.02 -0.39 -5.15
C ASN A 108 -11.75 -0.12 -6.64
N THR A 109 -12.82 0.04 -7.42
CA THR A 109 -12.73 0.38 -8.83
C THR A 109 -13.44 1.68 -9.16
N GLU A 110 -12.86 2.45 -10.07
CA GLU A 110 -13.46 3.65 -10.68
C GLU A 110 -13.59 3.44 -12.20
N LYS A 111 -14.57 4.11 -12.82
CA LYS A 111 -14.77 4.05 -14.27
C LYS A 111 -13.88 5.05 -15.00
N GLY A 112 -13.39 4.62 -16.15
CA GLY A 112 -12.64 5.42 -17.10
C GLY A 112 -11.13 5.37 -16.88
N VAL A 113 -10.37 5.37 -17.97
CA VAL A 113 -8.91 5.53 -17.97
C VAL A 113 -8.53 6.48 -19.10
N GLY A 114 -8.09 7.70 -18.76
CA GLY A 114 -7.79 8.73 -19.76
C GLY A 114 -9.01 9.07 -20.63
N LYS A 115 -8.95 8.76 -21.92
CA LYS A 115 -10.07 8.96 -22.87
C LYS A 115 -10.99 7.76 -23.00
N ASP A 116 -10.62 6.61 -22.45
CA ASP A 116 -11.42 5.39 -22.51
C ASP A 116 -12.43 5.38 -21.36
N GLN A 117 -13.71 5.67 -21.66
CA GLN A 117 -14.78 5.69 -20.65
C GLN A 117 -15.19 4.29 -20.16
N ASN A 118 -14.83 3.25 -20.91
CA ASN A 118 -15.11 1.85 -20.57
C ASN A 118 -13.96 1.19 -19.80
N GLY A 119 -12.83 1.90 -19.64
CA GLY A 119 -11.72 1.46 -18.81
C GLY A 119 -12.08 1.41 -17.33
N THR A 120 -11.22 0.78 -16.55
CA THR A 120 -11.37 0.62 -15.10
C THR A 120 -10.07 1.03 -14.41
N ILE A 121 -10.16 1.91 -13.41
CA ILE A 121 -9.06 2.18 -12.49
C ILE A 121 -9.24 1.30 -11.25
N TYR A 122 -8.24 0.51 -10.93
CA TYR A 122 -8.09 -0.17 -9.64
C TYR A 122 -7.40 0.78 -8.67
N VAL A 123 -8.09 1.12 -7.59
CA VAL A 123 -7.60 1.95 -6.48
C VAL A 123 -7.20 1.02 -5.35
N LEU A 124 -5.91 0.70 -5.24
CA LEU A 124 -5.39 -0.13 -4.15
C LEU A 124 -5.27 0.70 -2.88
N ASN A 125 -5.59 0.09 -1.73
CA ASN A 125 -5.67 0.73 -0.42
C ASN A 125 -6.66 1.91 -0.41
N TYR A 126 -7.84 1.75 -1.03
CA TYR A 126 -8.84 2.82 -1.18
C TYR A 126 -9.31 3.44 0.16
N ASP A 127 -9.15 2.70 1.26
CA ASP A 127 -9.48 3.10 2.64
C ASP A 127 -8.35 3.87 3.33
N LYS A 128 -7.20 4.05 2.67
CA LYS A 128 -6.04 4.80 3.17
C LYS A 128 -5.98 6.22 2.59
N PRO A 129 -5.24 7.15 3.21
CA PRO A 129 -4.97 8.46 2.63
C PRO A 129 -4.45 8.36 1.19
N GLU A 130 -4.84 9.29 0.33
CA GLU A 130 -4.51 9.26 -1.12
C GLU A 130 -3.01 9.12 -1.41
N GLY A 131 -2.14 9.67 -0.55
CA GLY A 131 -0.69 9.51 -0.66
C GLY A 131 -0.21 8.05 -0.62
N GLU A 132 -0.94 7.18 0.07
CA GLU A 132 -0.64 5.75 0.24
C GLU A 132 -1.36 4.85 -0.79
N GLN A 133 -2.25 5.44 -1.60
CA GLN A 133 -2.97 4.72 -2.66
C GLN A 133 -2.07 4.47 -3.88
N ILE A 134 -2.35 3.37 -4.55
CA ILE A 134 -1.70 2.96 -5.80
C ILE A 134 -2.78 2.75 -6.85
N PHE A 135 -2.55 3.28 -8.05
CA PHE A 135 -3.54 3.29 -9.11
C PHE A 135 -3.06 2.45 -10.29
N TYR A 136 -3.91 1.53 -10.73
CA TYR A 136 -3.66 0.71 -11.91
C TYR A 136 -4.84 0.82 -12.87
N GLY A 137 -4.59 1.14 -14.14
CA GLY A 137 -5.63 1.29 -15.17
C GLY A 137 -5.70 0.07 -16.08
N LEU A 138 -6.91 -0.43 -16.32
CA LEU A 138 -7.23 -1.41 -17.36
C LEU A 138 -7.97 -0.70 -18.48
N THR A 139 -7.50 -0.81 -19.72
CA THR A 139 -8.18 -0.21 -20.88
C THR A 139 -8.95 -1.27 -21.66
N SER A 140 -10.02 -0.85 -22.32
CA SER A 140 -10.86 -1.69 -23.18
C SER A 140 -10.11 -2.18 -24.42
N ALA A 141 -9.08 -1.44 -24.86
CA ALA A 141 -8.26 -1.80 -26.01
C ALA A 141 -7.26 -2.93 -25.70
N GLU A 142 -6.79 -3.02 -24.45
CA GLU A 142 -5.78 -4.00 -24.02
C GLU A 142 -6.21 -4.71 -22.73
N PRO A 143 -7.23 -5.59 -22.77
CA PRO A 143 -7.83 -6.21 -21.58
C PRO A 143 -6.90 -7.16 -20.83
N ASN A 144 -5.78 -7.55 -21.44
CA ASN A 144 -4.75 -8.39 -20.82
C ASN A 144 -3.58 -7.57 -20.26
N LYS A 145 -3.65 -6.24 -20.27
CA LYS A 145 -2.60 -5.37 -19.76
C LYS A 145 -3.16 -4.35 -18.78
N ILE A 146 -2.46 -4.20 -17.67
CA ILE A 146 -2.79 -3.21 -16.66
C ILE A 146 -1.63 -2.22 -16.52
N PHE A 147 -1.94 -0.93 -16.52
CA PHE A 147 -0.97 0.17 -16.54
C PHE A 147 -0.83 0.75 -15.14
N LEU A 148 0.38 0.86 -14.60
CA LEU A 148 0.60 1.71 -13.42
C LEU A 148 0.31 3.16 -13.82
N LEU A 149 -0.52 3.83 -13.01
CA LEU A 149 -0.90 5.22 -13.21
C LEU A 149 -0.11 6.14 -12.27
N ASP A 150 -0.03 7.42 -12.63
CA ASP A 150 0.49 8.45 -11.73
C ASP A 150 -0.51 8.80 -10.61
N LYS A 151 -0.12 9.75 -9.75
CA LYS A 151 -0.94 10.18 -8.61
C LYS A 151 -2.21 10.92 -9.04
N GLU A 152 -2.23 11.44 -10.26
CA GLU A 152 -3.37 12.08 -10.93
C GLU A 152 -4.22 11.07 -11.73
N ARG A 153 -3.96 9.78 -11.57
CA ARG A 153 -4.70 8.66 -12.19
C ARG A 153 -4.61 8.66 -13.71
N GLN A 154 -3.53 9.20 -14.26
CA GLN A 154 -3.25 9.20 -15.70
C GLN A 154 -2.21 8.14 -16.06
N ILE A 155 -2.27 7.67 -17.31
CA ILE A 155 -1.24 6.79 -17.86
C ILE A 155 0.08 7.55 -17.90
N ILE A 156 1.12 6.97 -17.30
CA ILE A 156 2.46 7.54 -17.26
C ILE A 156 3.02 7.68 -18.68
N LYS A 157 3.21 8.93 -19.14
CA LYS A 157 3.79 9.22 -20.45
C LYS A 157 5.31 9.23 -20.36
N SER A 158 5.94 8.11 -20.67
CA SER A 158 7.40 8.00 -20.67
C SER A 158 7.91 7.06 -21.79
N LYS A 159 9.23 7.01 -21.98
CA LYS A 159 9.88 6.00 -22.83
C LYS A 159 10.01 4.63 -22.15
N LEU A 160 9.82 4.57 -20.84
CA LEU A 160 9.92 3.35 -20.03
C LEU A 160 8.58 2.64 -19.95
N ASN A 161 8.61 1.33 -19.73
CA ASN A 161 7.41 0.50 -19.68
C ASN A 161 6.86 0.38 -18.26
N TYR A 162 5.65 0.87 -18.02
CA TYR A 162 4.95 0.81 -16.73
C TYR A 162 3.74 -0.15 -16.75
N THR A 163 3.85 -1.24 -17.51
CA THR A 163 2.72 -2.15 -17.77
C THR A 163 2.98 -3.54 -17.19
N LEU A 164 1.95 -4.15 -16.60
CA LEU A 164 1.93 -5.56 -16.22
C LEU A 164 0.97 -6.31 -17.14
N THR A 165 1.27 -7.58 -17.43
CA THR A 165 0.48 -8.43 -18.34
C THR A 165 -0.22 -9.53 -17.55
N LEU A 166 -1.48 -9.80 -17.89
CA LEU A 166 -2.27 -10.88 -17.31
C LEU A 166 -1.57 -12.22 -17.61
N LYS A 167 -1.37 -13.02 -16.56
CA LYS A 167 -0.85 -14.37 -16.63
C LYS A 167 -2.00 -15.32 -16.92
N ASN A 168 -1.88 -16.06 -18.02
CA ASN A 168 -2.82 -17.11 -18.42
C ASN A 168 -2.62 -18.39 -17.60
#